data_AF-A0A1Q8B0Y1-F1
#
_entry.id   AF-A0A1Q8B0Y1-F1
#
_cell.length_a   1.000
_cell.length_b   1.000
_cell.length_c   1.000
_cell.angle_alpha   90.00
_cell.angle_beta   90.00
_cell.angle_gamma   90.00
#
_symmetry.space_group_name_H-M   'P 1'
#
loop_
_entity.id
_entity.type
_entity.pdbx_description
1 polymer ?
#
loop_
_entity_poly.entity_id
_entity_poly.type
_entity_poly.pdbx_seq_one_letter_code
_entity_poly.pdbx_strand_id
1 'polypeptide(L)'
;MRIVFAVLFGLSLARVGEERRTAVLRVVEGMAEAMQRLVGAILVLAPIGVFALAVPLAVRLGYAIVGAVAAYLTLVVALTVAAVALMLYPLGIIAGGMSPREFISFCAPAQAVAFSSRSSLAALPAMVESVERAGSPRVVSSFIVPISASMFRFGAAVAQTVGVLFLARLYDVTLSVPQLATVIVTVIFTTFAVPGIPGGSILAMIPVLNAAGLPIEGIGILLAVDTIPDMFRTTANTTGMLTLAAVLRKHSY
;
A
#
# COMPACT_ATOMS: atom_id res chain seq x y z
N MET A 1 13.06 -3.32 -13.39
CA MET A 1 14.37 -4.00 -13.48
C MET A 1 14.55 -5.11 -12.44
N ARG A 2 14.29 -4.88 -11.13
CA ARG A 2 14.52 -5.87 -10.06
C ARG A 2 13.66 -7.15 -10.15
N ILE A 3 12.36 -7.04 -10.47
CA ILE A 3 11.47 -8.21 -10.62
C ILE A 3 11.77 -9.00 -11.89
N VAL A 4 12.02 -8.30 -13.00
CA VAL A 4 12.44 -8.93 -14.27
C VAL A 4 13.71 -9.74 -14.05
N PHE A 5 14.68 -9.20 -13.31
CA PHE A 5 15.86 -9.95 -12.89
C PHE A 5 15.51 -11.19 -12.07
N ALA A 6 14.67 -11.08 -11.03
CA ALA A 6 14.30 -12.23 -10.20
C ALA A 6 13.62 -13.36 -11.01
N VAL A 7 12.77 -13.01 -11.97
CA VAL A 7 12.09 -13.97 -12.87
C VAL A 7 13.09 -14.62 -13.82
N LEU A 8 13.92 -13.81 -14.50
CA LEU A 8 14.95 -14.33 -15.40
C LEU A 8 15.98 -15.18 -14.65
N PHE A 9 16.32 -14.80 -13.42
CA PHE A 9 17.19 -15.55 -12.53
C PHE A 9 16.55 -16.89 -12.16
N GLY A 10 15.27 -16.91 -11.76
CA GLY A 10 14.54 -18.14 -11.47
C GLY A 10 14.43 -19.08 -12.67
N LEU A 11 14.13 -18.55 -13.86
CA LEU A 11 14.08 -19.30 -15.12
C LEU A 11 15.46 -19.84 -15.54
N SER A 12 16.53 -19.08 -15.27
CA SER A 12 17.90 -19.53 -15.52
C SER A 12 18.32 -20.61 -14.52
N LEU A 13 17.96 -20.45 -13.24
CA LEU A 13 18.24 -21.41 -12.18
C LEU A 13 17.53 -22.74 -12.41
N ALA A 14 16.34 -22.73 -13.04
CA ALA A 14 15.63 -23.94 -13.43
C ALA A 14 16.42 -24.82 -14.43
N ARG A 15 17.36 -24.24 -15.18
CA ARG A 15 18.24 -24.95 -16.13
C ARG A 15 19.56 -25.43 -15.51
N VAL A 16 19.82 -25.10 -14.24
CA VAL A 16 21.03 -25.53 -13.52
C VAL A 16 20.82 -26.94 -12.96
N GLY A 17 21.92 -27.72 -12.88
CA GLY A 17 21.91 -29.06 -12.29
C GLY A 17 21.30 -29.09 -10.89
N GLU A 18 20.57 -30.16 -10.60
CA GLU A 18 19.65 -30.26 -9.46
C GLU A 18 20.31 -30.00 -8.10
N GLU A 19 21.52 -30.52 -7.87
CA GLU A 19 22.27 -30.31 -6.64
C GLU A 19 22.57 -28.82 -6.37
N ARG A 20 23.09 -28.10 -7.39
CA ARG A 20 23.41 -26.67 -7.29
C ARG A 20 22.15 -25.81 -7.20
N ARG A 21 21.10 -26.17 -7.94
CA ARG A 21 19.79 -25.51 -7.86
C ARG A 21 19.23 -25.60 -6.44
N THR A 22 19.27 -26.79 -5.84
CA THR A 22 18.74 -27.04 -4.50
C THR A 22 19.51 -26.27 -3.42
N ALA A 23 20.84 -26.17 -3.56
CA ALA A 23 21.66 -25.36 -2.65
C ALA A 23 21.26 -23.87 -2.66
N VAL A 24 21.04 -23.29 -3.84
CA VAL A 24 20.61 -21.90 -3.98
C VAL A 24 19.19 -21.71 -3.43
N LEU A 25 18.27 -22.61 -3.74
CA LEU A 25 16.89 -22.55 -3.25
C LEU A 25 16.84 -22.57 -1.71
N ARG A 26 17.63 -23.44 -1.06
CA ARG A 26 17.70 -23.48 0.42
C ARG A 26 18.13 -22.16 1.05
N VAL A 27 19.07 -21.44 0.42
CA VAL A 27 19.48 -20.12 0.92
C VAL A 27 18.35 -19.12 0.76
N VAL A 28 17.70 -19.08 -0.40
CA VAL A 28 16.57 -18.18 -0.67
C VAL A 28 15.40 -18.46 0.29
N GLU A 29 15.09 -19.74 0.53
CA GLU A 29 14.07 -20.19 1.49
C GLU A 29 14.43 -19.77 2.92
N GLY A 30 15.68 -20.00 3.35
CA GLY A 30 16.13 -19.57 4.68
C GLY A 30 16.10 -18.05 4.86
N MET A 31 16.41 -17.28 3.81
CA MET A 31 16.25 -15.82 3.83
C MET A 31 14.78 -15.40 3.92
N ALA A 32 13.88 -16.07 3.20
CA ALA A 32 12.45 -15.81 3.27
C ALA A 32 11.90 -16.07 4.68
N GLU A 33 12.29 -17.20 5.28
CA GLU A 33 11.90 -17.56 6.65
C GLU A 33 12.45 -16.55 7.69
N ALA A 34 13.70 -16.14 7.55
CA ALA A 34 14.30 -15.13 8.42
C ALA A 34 13.56 -13.78 8.33
N MET A 35 13.16 -13.37 7.12
CA MET A 35 12.36 -12.15 6.91
C MET A 35 10.97 -12.27 7.54
N GLN A 36 10.31 -13.41 7.44
CA GLN A 36 9.01 -13.65 8.08
C GLN A 36 9.10 -13.52 9.61
N ARG A 37 10.11 -14.12 10.23
CA ARG A 37 10.34 -14.00 11.68
C ARG A 37 10.65 -12.58 12.12
N LEU A 38 11.50 -11.87 11.37
CA LEU A 38 11.84 -10.47 11.64
C LEU A 38 10.61 -9.58 11.58
N VAL A 39 9.78 -9.79 10.56
CA VAL A 39 8.52 -9.08 10.38
C VAL A 39 7.59 -9.30 11.58
N GLY A 40 7.43 -10.56 12.01
CA GLY A 40 6.65 -10.89 13.21
C GLY A 40 7.16 -10.17 14.47
N ALA A 41 8.47 -10.05 14.65
CA ALA A 41 9.05 -9.31 15.77
C ALA A 41 8.78 -7.80 15.71
N ILE A 42 8.83 -7.20 14.51
CA ILE A 42 8.52 -5.77 14.30
C ILE A 42 7.06 -5.47 14.63
N LEU A 43 6.14 -6.38 14.34
CA LEU A 43 4.70 -6.21 14.62
C LEU A 43 4.38 -6.05 16.10
N VAL A 44 5.16 -6.66 16.98
CA VAL A 44 5.00 -6.50 18.44
C VAL A 44 5.29 -5.05 18.86
N LEU A 45 6.17 -4.36 18.13
CA LEU A 45 6.59 -2.97 18.40
C LEU A 45 5.75 -1.93 17.63
N ALA A 46 4.90 -2.36 16.69
CA ALA A 46 4.07 -1.50 15.85
C ALA A 46 3.25 -0.46 16.64
N PRO A 47 2.59 -0.79 17.76
CA PRO A 47 1.78 0.18 18.52
C PRO A 47 2.60 1.35 19.06
N ILE A 48 3.87 1.11 19.42
CA ILE A 48 4.78 2.12 19.97
C ILE A 48 5.20 3.10 18.88
N GLY A 49 5.55 2.59 17.68
CA GLY A 49 5.90 3.41 16.53
C GLY A 49 4.76 4.35 16.11
N VAL A 50 3.52 3.83 16.13
CA VAL A 50 2.31 4.63 15.80
C VAL A 50 2.12 5.75 16.82
N PHE A 51 2.27 5.47 18.11
CA PHE A 51 2.16 6.46 19.17
C PHE A 51 3.26 7.53 19.10
N ALA A 52 4.52 7.10 18.88
CA ALA A 52 5.68 7.99 18.76
C ALA A 52 5.60 8.94 17.56
N LEU A 53 4.88 8.56 16.50
CA LEU A 53 4.67 9.38 15.31
C LEU A 53 3.45 10.32 15.44
N ALA A 54 2.42 9.91 16.18
CA ALA A 54 1.19 10.70 16.35
C ALA A 54 1.35 11.88 17.33
N VAL A 55 2.13 11.71 18.40
CA VAL A 55 2.28 12.73 19.46
C VAL A 55 3.02 14.00 18.99
N PRO A 56 4.17 13.94 18.30
CA PRO A 56 4.87 15.13 17.82
C PRO A 56 4.07 15.90 16.76
N LEU A 57 3.25 15.18 15.99
CA LEU A 57 2.35 15.77 14.99
C LEU A 57 1.27 16.63 15.66
N ALA A 58 0.70 16.15 16.77
CA ALA A 58 -0.27 16.91 17.57
C ALA A 58 0.36 18.20 18.16
N VAL A 59 1.64 18.14 18.54
CA VAL A 59 2.38 19.27 19.11
C VAL A 59 2.76 20.33 18.06
N ARG A 60 3.05 19.95 16.82
CA ARG A 60 3.53 20.87 15.77
C ARG A 60 2.45 21.76 15.14
N LEU A 61 1.18 21.35 15.16
CA LEU A 61 0.18 21.94 14.25
C LEU A 61 -0.57 23.17 14.79
N GLY A 62 -0.62 23.40 16.11
CA GLY A 62 -1.23 24.61 16.71
C GLY A 62 -2.73 24.83 16.43
N TYR A 63 -3.44 25.55 17.32
CA TYR A 63 -4.92 25.52 17.36
C TYR A 63 -5.68 26.07 16.12
N ALA A 64 -5.08 26.93 15.28
CA ALA A 64 -5.80 27.60 14.18
C ALA A 64 -5.76 26.85 12.82
N ILE A 65 -4.68 26.12 12.52
CA ILE A 65 -4.52 25.30 11.30
C ILE A 65 -5.00 23.85 11.53
N VAL A 66 -5.11 23.45 12.81
CA VAL A 66 -5.59 22.13 13.23
C VAL A 66 -6.95 21.79 12.63
N GLY A 67 -7.88 22.73 12.49
CA GLY A 67 -9.22 22.42 11.95
C GLY A 67 -9.19 21.87 10.52
N ALA A 68 -8.51 22.58 9.62
CA ALA A 68 -8.41 22.18 8.21
C ALA A 68 -7.56 20.93 8.02
N VAL A 69 -6.45 20.82 8.75
CA VAL A 69 -5.58 19.64 8.72
C VAL A 69 -6.27 18.42 9.33
N ALA A 70 -6.97 18.56 10.45
CA ALA A 70 -7.74 17.48 11.05
C ALA A 70 -8.86 17.02 10.12
N ALA A 71 -9.59 17.94 9.49
CA ALA A 71 -10.61 17.60 8.49
C ALA A 71 -10.00 16.80 7.32
N TYR A 72 -8.84 17.22 6.81
CA TYR A 72 -8.09 16.47 5.79
C TYR A 72 -7.70 15.07 6.27
N LEU A 73 -7.05 14.97 7.43
CA LEU A 73 -6.60 13.70 8.01
C LEU A 73 -7.77 12.74 8.22
N THR A 74 -8.83 13.22 8.89
CA THR A 74 -10.04 12.43 9.15
C THR A 74 -10.69 12.00 7.85
N LEU A 75 -10.79 12.87 6.84
CA LEU A 75 -11.41 12.53 5.57
C LEU A 75 -10.62 11.46 4.81
N VAL A 76 -9.29 11.61 4.70
CA VAL A 76 -8.43 10.60 4.03
C VAL A 76 -8.54 9.26 4.74
N VAL A 77 -8.42 9.26 6.06
CA VAL A 77 -8.48 8.03 6.87
C VAL A 77 -9.86 7.39 6.75
N ALA A 78 -10.94 8.16 6.93
CA ALA A 78 -12.32 7.65 6.86
C ALA A 78 -12.63 7.06 5.48
N LEU A 79 -12.28 7.75 4.39
CA LEU A 79 -12.51 7.24 3.04
C LEU A 79 -11.66 6.00 2.75
N THR A 80 -10.41 5.97 3.22
CA THR A 80 -9.54 4.80 3.04
C THR A 80 -10.07 3.59 3.80
N VAL A 81 -10.48 3.77 5.06
CA VAL A 81 -11.08 2.71 5.87
C VAL A 81 -12.41 2.26 5.30
N ALA A 82 -13.27 3.19 4.87
CA ALA A 82 -14.54 2.87 4.22
C ALA A 82 -14.31 2.08 2.92
N ALA A 83 -13.34 2.47 2.09
CA ALA A 83 -13.01 1.73 0.88
C ALA A 83 -12.48 0.32 1.19
N VAL A 84 -11.66 0.16 2.24
CA VAL A 84 -11.23 -1.17 2.70
C VAL A 84 -12.44 -2.00 3.16
N ALA A 85 -13.27 -1.47 4.05
CA ALA A 85 -14.37 -2.18 4.70
C ALA A 85 -15.55 -2.47 3.76
N LEU A 86 -15.88 -1.56 2.85
CA LEU A 86 -17.06 -1.64 1.98
C LEU A 86 -16.75 -2.20 0.59
N MET A 87 -15.48 -2.19 0.17
CA MET A 87 -15.08 -2.68 -1.16
C MET A 87 -14.10 -3.85 -1.06
N LEU A 88 -12.94 -3.67 -0.44
CA LEU A 88 -11.87 -4.69 -0.48
C LEU A 88 -12.18 -5.95 0.34
N TYR A 89 -12.75 -5.79 1.53
CA TYR A 89 -13.15 -6.92 2.38
C TYR A 89 -14.31 -7.72 1.78
N PRO A 90 -15.44 -7.10 1.38
CA PRO A 90 -16.53 -7.82 0.73
C PRO A 90 -16.07 -8.52 -0.55
N LEU A 91 -15.22 -7.88 -1.35
CA LEU A 91 -14.66 -8.48 -2.56
C LEU A 91 -13.80 -9.71 -2.23
N GLY A 92 -12.92 -9.62 -1.23
CA GLY A 92 -12.08 -10.74 -0.80
C GLY A 92 -12.88 -11.93 -0.24
N ILE A 93 -13.93 -11.63 0.53
CA ILE A 93 -14.81 -12.64 1.13
C ILE A 93 -15.67 -13.32 0.05
N ILE A 94 -16.41 -12.55 -0.74
CA ILE A 94 -17.39 -13.06 -1.69
C ILE A 94 -16.70 -13.61 -2.95
N ALA A 95 -15.88 -12.79 -3.61
CA ALA A 95 -15.22 -13.18 -4.85
C ALA A 95 -13.99 -14.07 -4.61
N GLY A 96 -13.33 -13.98 -3.45
CA GLY A 96 -12.25 -14.89 -3.05
C GLY A 96 -12.72 -16.18 -2.37
N GLY A 97 -14.01 -16.29 -2.04
CA GLY A 97 -14.59 -17.49 -1.44
C GLY A 97 -13.97 -17.82 -0.07
N MET A 98 -13.65 -16.80 0.72
CA MET A 98 -13.16 -16.94 2.10
C MET A 98 -14.27 -16.54 3.07
N SER A 99 -14.39 -17.21 4.21
CA SER A 99 -15.23 -16.70 5.30
C SER A 99 -14.64 -15.40 5.86
N PRO A 100 -15.45 -14.54 6.53
CA PRO A 100 -14.96 -13.28 7.09
C PRO A 100 -13.76 -13.46 8.05
N ARG A 101 -13.78 -14.49 8.89
CA ARG A 101 -12.69 -14.76 9.85
C ARG A 101 -11.40 -15.20 9.15
N GLU A 102 -11.53 -16.02 8.10
CA GLU A 102 -10.39 -16.44 7.29
C GLU A 102 -9.77 -15.25 6.57
N PHE A 103 -10.58 -14.39 5.94
CA PHE A 103 -10.06 -13.24 5.21
C PHE A 103 -9.40 -12.21 6.14
N ILE A 104 -9.94 -12.00 7.35
CA ILE A 104 -9.28 -11.17 8.38
C ILE A 104 -7.92 -11.76 8.76
N SER A 105 -7.87 -13.06 9.08
CA SER A 105 -6.64 -13.74 9.50
C SER A 105 -5.60 -13.83 8.38
N PHE A 106 -6.06 -13.86 7.14
CA PHE A 106 -5.26 -13.80 5.93
C PHE A 106 -4.60 -12.43 5.74
N CYS A 107 -5.35 -11.34 5.97
CA CYS A 107 -4.85 -9.98 5.80
C CYS A 107 -4.02 -9.43 6.97
N ALA A 108 -4.35 -9.82 8.20
CA ALA A 108 -3.85 -9.19 9.41
C ALA A 108 -2.31 -9.11 9.52
N PRO A 109 -1.51 -10.17 9.23
CA PRO A 109 -0.06 -10.09 9.35
C PRO A 109 0.52 -9.00 8.45
N ALA A 110 0.20 -9.01 7.15
CA ALA A 110 0.72 -8.03 6.22
C ALA A 110 0.19 -6.62 6.49
N GLN A 111 -1.09 -6.48 6.88
CA GLN A 111 -1.67 -5.19 7.25
C GLN A 111 -0.94 -4.54 8.41
N ALA A 112 -0.59 -5.30 9.46
CA ALA A 112 0.10 -4.75 10.61
C ALA A 112 1.52 -4.26 10.24
N VAL A 113 2.18 -4.90 9.27
CA VAL A 113 3.53 -4.52 8.82
C VAL A 113 3.43 -3.28 7.95
N ALA A 114 2.47 -3.27 7.03
CA ALA A 114 2.19 -2.14 6.18
C ALA A 114 1.84 -0.89 7.00
N PHE A 115 1.03 -1.06 8.04
CA PHE A 115 0.62 0.03 8.94
C PHE A 115 1.81 0.61 9.71
N SER A 116 2.66 -0.24 10.28
CA SER A 116 3.80 0.20 11.10
C SER A 116 4.97 0.74 10.29
N SER A 117 5.31 0.09 9.17
CA SER A 117 6.44 0.46 8.34
C SER A 117 6.12 1.53 7.30
N ARG A 118 4.83 1.73 6.99
CA ARG A 118 4.36 2.56 5.87
C ARG A 118 4.97 2.14 4.52
N SER A 119 5.29 0.84 4.37
CA SER A 119 5.79 0.28 3.12
C SER A 119 5.10 -1.03 2.78
N SER A 120 4.44 -1.05 1.61
CA SER A 120 3.89 -2.27 1.03
C SER A 120 4.98 -3.28 0.63
N LEU A 121 6.21 -2.80 0.37
CA LEU A 121 7.35 -3.67 0.09
C LEU A 121 7.88 -4.33 1.35
N ALA A 122 7.88 -3.63 2.49
CA ALA A 122 8.22 -4.24 3.77
C ALA A 122 7.19 -5.29 4.21
N ALA A 123 5.92 -5.11 3.83
CA ALA A 123 4.86 -6.10 4.06
C ALA A 123 4.90 -7.30 3.09
N LEU A 124 5.74 -7.28 2.05
CA LEU A 124 5.76 -8.30 1.01
C LEU A 124 6.01 -9.73 1.54
N PRO A 125 6.99 -9.99 2.44
CA PRO A 125 7.20 -11.33 2.98
C PRO A 125 5.95 -11.88 3.69
N ALA A 126 5.26 -11.05 4.48
CA ALA A 126 4.03 -11.43 5.16
C ALA A 126 2.86 -11.66 4.18
N MET A 127 2.79 -10.89 3.08
CA MET A 127 1.79 -11.14 2.04
C MET A 127 2.00 -12.50 1.37
N VAL A 128 3.25 -12.82 1.00
CA VAL A 128 3.61 -14.09 0.38
C VAL A 128 3.29 -15.25 1.31
N GLU A 129 3.65 -15.15 2.58
CA GLU A 129 3.34 -16.15 3.61
C GLU A 129 1.83 -16.41 3.75
N SER A 130 1.04 -15.34 3.88
CA SER A 130 -0.42 -15.45 3.98
C SER A 130 -1.02 -16.17 2.78
N VAL A 131 -0.53 -15.84 1.58
CA VAL A 131 -0.97 -16.43 0.30
C VAL A 131 -0.61 -17.91 0.19
N GLU A 132 0.61 -18.28 0.60
CA GLU A 132 1.05 -19.69 0.61
C GLU A 132 0.30 -20.51 1.65
N ARG A 133 0.11 -19.98 2.86
CA ARG A 133 -0.67 -20.62 3.92
C ARG A 133 -2.14 -20.83 3.53
N ALA A 134 -2.69 -19.96 2.69
CA ALA A 134 -4.06 -20.08 2.18
C ALA A 134 -4.20 -21.09 1.02
N GLY A 135 -3.12 -21.79 0.65
CA GLY A 135 -3.12 -22.81 -0.40
C GLY A 135 -3.21 -22.24 -1.81
N SER A 136 -2.84 -20.97 -2.03
CA SER A 136 -2.88 -20.37 -3.36
C SER A 136 -1.82 -20.97 -4.30
N PRO A 137 -2.09 -21.01 -5.63
CA PRO A 137 -1.10 -21.45 -6.60
C PRO A 137 0.22 -20.67 -6.48
N ARG A 138 1.35 -21.36 -6.67
CA ARG A 138 2.70 -20.76 -6.55
C ARG A 138 2.90 -19.52 -7.43
N VAL A 139 2.23 -19.44 -8.58
CA VAL A 139 2.27 -18.25 -9.45
C VAL A 139 1.69 -17.01 -8.75
N VAL A 140 0.70 -17.17 -7.87
CA VAL A 140 0.11 -16.06 -7.12
C VAL A 140 1.11 -15.54 -6.09
N SER A 141 1.71 -16.42 -5.28
CA SER A 141 2.67 -16.03 -4.23
C SER A 141 4.00 -15.54 -4.80
N SER A 142 4.55 -16.23 -5.80
CA SER A 142 5.91 -15.98 -6.32
C SER A 142 5.98 -14.89 -7.39
N PHE A 143 4.85 -14.48 -7.98
CA PHE A 143 4.84 -13.53 -9.09
C PHE A 143 3.79 -12.43 -8.96
N ILE A 144 2.50 -12.79 -8.84
CA ILE A 144 1.42 -11.80 -8.83
C ILE A 144 1.53 -10.86 -7.61
N VAL A 145 1.76 -11.41 -6.42
CA VAL A 145 1.90 -10.62 -5.18
C VAL A 145 3.11 -9.67 -5.26
N PRO A 146 4.33 -10.11 -5.62
CA PRO A 146 5.47 -9.19 -5.83
C PRO A 146 5.24 -8.09 -6.89
N ILE A 147 4.57 -8.42 -8.00
CA ILE A 147 4.26 -7.42 -9.04
C ILE A 147 3.24 -6.40 -8.55
N SER A 148 2.16 -6.88 -7.93
CA SER A 148 1.16 -5.99 -7.35
C SER A 148 1.76 -5.09 -6.28
N ALA A 149 2.70 -5.58 -5.46
CA ALA A 149 3.44 -4.77 -4.47
C ALA A 149 4.20 -3.57 -5.08
N SER A 150 4.52 -3.64 -6.38
CA SER A 150 5.18 -2.56 -7.10
C SER A 150 4.20 -1.60 -7.78
N MET A 151 3.10 -2.12 -8.34
CA MET A 151 2.22 -1.36 -9.25
C MET A 151 0.85 -1.01 -8.66
N PHE A 152 0.35 -1.80 -7.71
CA PHE A 152 -1.02 -1.67 -7.21
C PHE A 152 -1.09 -0.74 -6.01
N ARG A 153 -1.66 0.45 -6.22
CA ARG A 153 -1.68 1.54 -5.25
C ARG A 153 -3.09 2.09 -5.05
N PHE A 154 -4.01 1.24 -4.58
CA PHE A 154 -5.41 1.63 -4.36
C PHE A 154 -5.60 2.83 -3.41
N GLY A 155 -5.03 2.77 -2.21
CA GLY A 155 -5.09 3.87 -1.24
C GLY A 155 -4.41 5.14 -1.75
N ALA A 156 -3.56 5.03 -2.78
CA ALA A 156 -2.96 6.19 -3.40
C ALA A 156 -3.92 7.09 -4.13
N ALA A 157 -4.90 6.50 -4.81
CA ALA A 157 -5.90 7.26 -5.53
C ALA A 157 -6.73 8.10 -4.55
N VAL A 158 -7.11 7.53 -3.40
CA VAL A 158 -7.86 8.23 -2.34
C VAL A 158 -7.05 9.41 -1.81
N ALA A 159 -5.81 9.16 -1.37
CA ALA A 159 -4.98 10.20 -0.76
C ALA A 159 -4.61 11.33 -1.73
N GLN A 160 -4.31 11.04 -3.00
CA GLN A 160 -4.01 12.07 -4.00
C GLN A 160 -5.25 12.92 -4.31
N THR A 161 -6.41 12.28 -4.47
CA THR A 161 -7.67 12.99 -4.76
C THR A 161 -8.06 13.92 -3.62
N VAL A 162 -8.06 13.42 -2.38
CA VAL A 162 -8.40 14.23 -1.21
C VAL A 162 -7.34 15.31 -0.96
N GLY A 163 -6.07 15.03 -1.22
CA GLY A 163 -4.97 16.00 -1.11
C GLY A 163 -5.15 17.19 -2.06
N VAL A 164 -5.54 16.93 -3.32
CA VAL A 164 -5.86 17.98 -4.30
C VAL A 164 -7.05 18.82 -3.84
N LEU A 165 -8.14 18.18 -3.38
CA LEU A 165 -9.31 18.90 -2.89
C LEU A 165 -9.02 19.74 -1.65
N PHE A 166 -8.19 19.22 -0.75
CA PHE A 166 -7.73 19.94 0.43
C PHE A 166 -6.91 21.18 0.06
N LEU A 167 -5.92 21.03 -0.82
CA LEU A 167 -5.09 22.16 -1.26
C LEU A 167 -5.90 23.17 -2.08
N ALA A 168 -6.84 22.72 -2.90
CA ALA A 168 -7.77 23.61 -3.61
C ALA A 168 -8.58 24.46 -2.63
N ARG A 169 -9.09 23.85 -1.55
CA ARG A 169 -9.79 24.60 -0.48
C ARG A 169 -8.86 25.51 0.31
N LEU A 170 -7.63 25.08 0.58
CA LEU A 170 -6.66 25.86 1.36
C LEU A 170 -6.18 27.11 0.61
N TYR A 171 -6.01 27.00 -0.72
CA TYR A 171 -5.59 28.10 -1.58
C TYR A 171 -6.75 28.88 -2.21
N ASP A 172 -7.99 28.58 -1.80
CA ASP A 172 -9.22 29.18 -2.34
C ASP A 172 -9.33 29.06 -3.88
N VAL A 173 -8.85 27.94 -4.42
CA VAL A 173 -8.93 27.60 -5.85
C VAL A 173 -10.18 26.78 -6.11
N THR A 174 -11.06 27.29 -6.96
CA THR A 174 -12.24 26.54 -7.42
C THR A 174 -11.88 25.65 -8.61
N LEU A 175 -12.05 24.34 -8.43
CA LEU A 175 -11.84 23.37 -9.52
C LEU A 175 -13.09 23.27 -10.39
N SER A 176 -12.93 23.56 -11.68
CA SER A 176 -13.98 23.34 -12.67
C SER A 176 -14.19 21.84 -12.96
N VAL A 177 -15.34 21.49 -13.53
CA VAL A 177 -15.65 20.10 -13.92
C VAL A 177 -14.60 19.51 -14.87
N PRO A 178 -14.12 20.22 -15.92
CA PRO A 178 -13.03 19.73 -16.75
C PRO A 178 -11.73 19.46 -15.97
N GLN A 179 -11.36 20.35 -15.05
CA GLN A 179 -10.17 20.15 -14.21
C GLN A 179 -10.31 18.93 -13.30
N LEU A 180 -11.49 18.69 -12.72
CA LEU A 180 -11.76 17.48 -11.93
C LEU A 180 -11.61 16.21 -12.78
N ALA A 181 -12.09 16.21 -14.02
CA ALA A 181 -11.91 15.09 -14.93
C ALA A 181 -10.42 14.85 -15.26
N THR A 182 -9.66 15.92 -15.53
CA THR A 182 -8.20 15.82 -15.74
C THR A 182 -7.51 15.25 -14.50
N VAL A 183 -7.84 15.76 -13.30
CA VAL A 183 -7.29 15.27 -12.03
C VAL A 183 -7.54 13.76 -11.87
N ILE A 184 -8.75 13.28 -12.11
CA ILE A 184 -9.09 11.85 -12.00
C ILE A 184 -8.20 11.01 -12.93
N VAL A 185 -8.09 11.40 -14.21
CA VAL A 185 -7.25 10.69 -15.19
C VAL A 185 -5.78 10.71 -14.76
N THR A 186 -5.27 11.87 -14.34
CA THR A 186 -3.89 12.00 -13.88
C THR A 186 -3.62 11.15 -12.65
N VAL A 187 -4.53 11.11 -11.67
CA VAL A 187 -4.41 10.24 -10.48
C VAL A 187 -4.31 8.78 -10.88
N ILE A 188 -5.19 8.31 -11.78
CA ILE A 188 -5.16 6.91 -12.25
C ILE A 188 -3.78 6.55 -12.79
N PHE A 189 -3.25 7.33 -13.73
CA PHE A 189 -1.93 7.04 -14.31
C PHE A 189 -0.80 7.18 -13.31
N THR A 190 -0.86 8.20 -12.46
CA THR A 190 0.18 8.49 -11.46
C THR A 190 0.27 7.39 -10.41
N THR A 191 -0.83 6.74 -10.04
CA THR A 191 -0.81 5.67 -9.03
C THR A 191 0.10 4.49 -9.42
N PHE A 192 0.24 4.20 -10.71
CA PHE A 192 1.17 3.17 -11.21
C PHE A 192 2.65 3.57 -11.08
N ALA A 193 2.94 4.86 -10.98
CA ALA A 193 4.30 5.40 -10.86
C ALA A 193 4.74 5.57 -9.39
N VAL A 194 3.86 5.36 -8.41
CA VAL A 194 4.16 5.57 -6.98
C VAL A 194 5.07 4.46 -6.44
N PRO A 195 6.29 4.79 -5.97
CA PRO A 195 7.18 3.81 -5.36
C PRO A 195 6.62 3.32 -4.02
N GLY A 196 6.85 2.05 -3.69
CA GLY A 196 6.34 1.39 -2.48
C GLY A 196 7.12 1.67 -1.20
N ILE A 197 7.56 2.92 -1.04
CA ILE A 197 8.38 3.39 0.08
C ILE A 197 7.67 4.52 0.84
N PRO A 198 7.98 4.75 2.12
CA PRO A 198 7.35 5.80 2.91
C PRO A 198 7.45 7.17 2.25
N GLY A 199 6.34 7.92 2.22
CA GLY A 199 6.27 9.27 1.62
C GLY A 199 6.43 9.33 0.09
N GLY A 200 6.72 8.21 -0.58
CA GLY A 200 6.95 8.17 -2.04
C GLY A 200 5.75 8.62 -2.86
N SER A 201 4.56 8.50 -2.28
CA SER A 201 3.31 8.89 -2.88
C SER A 201 3.05 10.38 -2.99
N ILE A 202 3.60 11.19 -2.09
CA ILE A 202 3.38 12.65 -2.14
C ILE A 202 4.21 13.26 -3.25
N LEU A 203 5.44 12.78 -3.46
CA LEU A 203 6.28 13.23 -4.56
C LEU A 203 5.65 12.91 -5.92
N ALA A 204 4.95 11.77 -6.00
CA ALA A 204 4.18 11.43 -7.19
C ALA A 204 2.99 12.38 -7.44
N MET A 205 2.60 13.24 -6.50
CA MET A 205 1.43 14.12 -6.64
C MET A 205 1.69 15.36 -7.50
N ILE A 206 2.95 15.66 -7.85
CA ILE A 206 3.32 16.85 -8.66
C ILE A 206 2.51 16.96 -9.97
N PRO A 207 2.39 15.91 -10.81
CA PRO A 207 1.60 15.99 -12.04
C PRO A 207 0.11 16.24 -11.76
N VAL A 208 -0.40 15.73 -10.64
CA VAL A 208 -1.81 15.88 -10.24
C VAL A 208 -2.09 17.33 -9.81
N LEU A 209 -1.17 17.96 -9.07
CA LEU A 209 -1.28 19.38 -8.69
C LEU A 209 -1.25 20.28 -9.93
N ASN A 210 -0.33 20.01 -10.87
CA ASN A 210 -0.27 20.75 -12.13
C ASN A 210 -1.57 20.61 -12.93
N ALA A 211 -2.14 19.40 -13.00
CA ALA A 211 -3.43 19.16 -13.66
C ALA A 211 -4.59 19.92 -13.00
N ALA A 212 -4.51 20.15 -11.68
CA ALA A 212 -5.47 20.94 -10.92
C ALA A 212 -5.21 22.46 -10.97
N GLY A 213 -4.07 22.90 -11.52
CA GLY A 213 -3.63 24.30 -11.48
C GLY A 213 -3.24 24.78 -10.09
N LEU A 214 -2.79 23.86 -9.22
CA LEU A 214 -2.43 24.16 -7.83
C LEU A 214 -0.92 24.37 -7.67
N PRO A 215 -0.49 25.24 -6.74
CA PRO A 215 0.91 25.46 -6.44
C PRO A 215 1.58 24.19 -5.89
N ILE A 216 2.75 23.85 -6.42
CA ILE A 216 3.52 22.66 -6.03
C ILE A 216 4.04 22.77 -4.59
N GLU A 217 4.15 23.98 -4.06
CA GLU A 217 4.52 24.31 -2.69
C GLU A 217 3.57 23.65 -1.67
N GLY A 218 2.32 23.37 -2.07
CA GLY A 218 1.34 22.63 -1.27
C GLY A 218 1.80 21.22 -0.88
N ILE A 219 2.77 20.64 -1.59
CA ILE A 219 3.43 19.37 -1.22
C ILE A 219 4.06 19.45 0.16
N GLY A 220 4.65 20.59 0.54
CA GLY A 220 5.28 20.76 1.86
C GLY A 220 4.27 20.59 3.00
N ILE A 221 3.05 21.08 2.80
CA ILE A 221 1.95 20.97 3.77
C ILE A 221 1.51 19.51 3.91
N LEU A 222 1.34 18.82 2.78
CA LEU A 222 0.96 17.40 2.78
C LEU A 222 2.05 16.52 3.40
N LEU A 223 3.33 16.77 3.10
CA LEU A 223 4.45 16.05 3.68
C LEU A 223 4.49 16.19 5.21
N ALA A 224 4.16 17.37 5.72
CA ALA A 224 4.15 17.62 7.17
C ALA A 224 3.12 16.77 7.91
N VAL A 225 2.05 16.33 7.24
CA VAL A 225 0.92 15.62 7.85
C VAL A 225 0.74 14.19 7.33
N ASP A 226 1.57 13.74 6.38
CA ASP A 226 1.43 12.45 5.67
C ASP A 226 1.58 11.23 6.57
N THR A 227 2.23 11.39 7.71
CA THR A 227 2.62 10.25 8.56
C THR A 227 1.44 9.34 8.91
N ILE A 228 0.28 9.90 9.28
CA ILE A 228 -0.92 9.12 9.62
C ILE A 228 -1.62 8.60 8.36
N PRO A 229 -1.99 9.44 7.35
CA PRO A 229 -2.63 8.97 6.13
C PRO A 229 -1.86 7.88 5.40
N ASP A 230 -0.53 7.95 5.40
CA ASP A 230 0.37 6.98 4.77
C ASP A 230 0.25 5.59 5.41
N MET A 231 0.06 5.50 6.73
CA MET A 231 -0.19 4.22 7.42
C MET A 231 -1.46 3.54 6.89
N PHE A 232 -2.58 4.28 6.81
CA PHE A 232 -3.86 3.76 6.34
C PHE A 232 -3.83 3.43 4.85
N ARG A 233 -3.27 4.33 4.04
CA ARG A 233 -3.06 4.13 2.60
C ARG A 233 -2.27 2.87 2.32
N THR A 234 -1.13 2.70 2.98
CA THR A 234 -0.24 1.56 2.77
C THR A 234 -0.94 0.26 3.19
N THR A 235 -1.71 0.31 4.27
CA THR A 235 -2.55 -0.81 4.71
C THR A 235 -3.63 -1.14 3.69
N ALA A 236 -4.30 -0.14 3.11
CA ALA A 236 -5.32 -0.35 2.07
C ALA A 236 -4.72 -0.91 0.78
N ASN A 237 -3.56 -0.41 0.35
CA ASN A 237 -2.80 -0.99 -0.77
C ASN A 237 -2.53 -2.48 -0.51
N THR A 238 -2.00 -2.79 0.67
CA THR A 238 -1.65 -4.15 1.10
C THR A 238 -2.88 -5.07 1.13
N THR A 239 -3.98 -4.56 1.66
CA THR A 239 -5.25 -5.28 1.68
C THR A 239 -5.74 -5.58 0.28
N GLY A 240 -5.70 -4.60 -0.64
CA GLY A 240 -6.18 -4.80 -2.01
C GLY A 240 -5.35 -5.81 -2.80
N MET A 241 -4.04 -5.90 -2.54
CA MET A 241 -3.18 -6.93 -3.13
C MET A 241 -3.51 -8.33 -2.62
N LEU A 242 -3.82 -8.45 -1.32
CA LEU A 242 -4.30 -9.70 -0.74
C LEU A 242 -5.71 -10.05 -1.22
N THR A 243 -6.61 -9.08 -1.37
CA THR A 243 -7.91 -9.27 -2.02
C THR A 243 -7.74 -9.84 -3.43
N LEU A 244 -6.83 -9.27 -4.24
CA LEU A 244 -6.51 -9.80 -5.57
C LEU A 244 -6.02 -11.25 -5.50
N ALA A 245 -5.10 -11.56 -4.59
CA ALA A 245 -4.59 -12.92 -4.41
C ALA A 245 -5.70 -13.91 -4.01
N ALA A 246 -6.62 -13.51 -3.12
CA ALA A 246 -7.76 -14.32 -2.69
C ALA A 246 -8.73 -14.59 -3.84
N VAL A 247 -9.02 -13.59 -4.69
CA VAL A 247 -9.88 -13.76 -5.87
C VAL A 247 -9.25 -14.71 -6.89
N LEU A 248 -7.96 -14.56 -7.17
CA LEU A 248 -7.24 -15.42 -8.12
C LEU A 248 -7.13 -16.87 -7.63
N ARG A 249 -6.99 -17.08 -6.31
CA ARG A 249 -7.02 -18.41 -5.70
C ARG A 249 -8.27 -19.19 -6.10
N LYS A 250 -9.45 -18.54 -6.04
CA LYS A 250 -10.74 -19.18 -6.34
C LYS A 250 -10.91 -19.56 -7.81
N HIS A 251 -10.33 -18.78 -8.72
CA HIS A 251 -10.54 -18.93 -10.18
C HIS A 251 -9.42 -19.70 -10.89
N SER A 252 -8.38 -20.13 -10.18
CA SER A 252 -7.28 -20.91 -10.75
C SER A 252 -7.54 -22.42 -10.76
N TYR A 253 -8.81 -22.84 -10.53
CA TYR A 253 -9.29 -24.21 -10.57
C TYR A 253 -10.67 -24.27 -11.23
#